data_AF-A0A316ALY4-F1
#
_entry.id   AF-A0A316ALY4-F1
#
_cell.length_a   1.000
_cell.length_b   1.000
_cell.length_c   1.000
_cell.angle_alpha   90.00
_cell.angle_beta   90.00
_cell.angle_gamma   90.00
#
_symmetry.space_group_name_H-M   'P 1'
#
loop_
_entity.id
_entity.type
_entity.pdbx_description
1 polymer ?
#
loop_
_entity_poly.entity_id
_entity_poly.type
_entity_poly.pdbx_seq_one_letter_code
_entity_poly.pdbx_strand_id
1 'polypeptide(L)'
;MEEKNMQAAGEIIFYQPEGESKLQVYLEDETVWLTIDQMSDLFLKSRSTINEHILNAFKEKELDKSEVMRKIGNSDFSTKPTNIYNLDVIISVGYRVKSVRGTQFRRWANQVLKDHLLRGASVNQRFMLTEERVDRQLINHEKRLDELDSKGMETSTRLATLEKQVDFFVKANLPPSEGILNAKSWWSGYEFACQLVRSAKEEIIVIDPFADDVVLSLVAKKSAGVNAFVYSGHVNRHLREAEERLNRQFPTVKLKDIQNVHDRFIIVDETVYHIGSSINELGKKLTAFSVLNFVSKQQLLEMVSQASGKKNG
;
A
#
# COMPACT_ATOMS: atom_id res chain seq x y z
N MET A 1 -52.36 27.84 -12.40
CA MET A 1 -52.96 26.54 -12.78
C MET A 1 -52.33 26.17 -14.09
N GLU A 2 -51.36 25.25 -14.07
CA GLU A 2 -50.72 24.76 -15.29
C GLU A 2 -51.64 23.73 -15.95
N GLU A 3 -52.06 24.00 -17.18
CA GLU A 3 -52.61 23.00 -18.08
C GLU A 3 -51.48 22.06 -18.52
N LYS A 4 -51.35 20.90 -17.87
CA LYS A 4 -50.53 19.82 -18.40
C LYS A 4 -51.30 19.09 -19.50
N ASN A 5 -50.88 19.30 -20.74
CA ASN A 5 -51.28 18.47 -21.87
C ASN A 5 -50.76 17.03 -21.67
N MET A 6 -51.64 16.12 -21.24
CA MET A 6 -51.38 14.68 -21.16
C MET A 6 -51.51 14.06 -22.56
N GLN A 7 -50.40 13.71 -23.18
CA GLN A 7 -50.35 12.79 -24.32
C GLN A 7 -49.52 11.56 -23.96
N ALA A 8 -50.20 10.51 -23.49
CA ALA A 8 -49.71 9.14 -23.44
C ALA A 8 -50.91 8.18 -23.57
N ALA A 9 -51.34 7.93 -24.81
CA ALA A 9 -52.34 6.91 -25.10
C ALA A 9 -51.64 5.54 -25.14
N GLY A 10 -51.98 4.66 -24.19
CA GLY A 10 -51.61 3.25 -24.22
C GLY A 10 -52.77 2.39 -24.71
N GLU A 11 -52.48 1.22 -25.28
CA GLU A 11 -53.50 0.19 -25.55
C GLU A 11 -53.41 -0.88 -24.46
N ILE A 12 -54.51 -1.16 -23.73
CA ILE A 12 -54.63 -2.41 -22.98
C ILE A 12 -55.53 -3.35 -23.78
N ILE A 13 -54.97 -4.52 -24.09
CA ILE A 13 -55.69 -5.61 -24.75
C ILE A 13 -56.29 -6.50 -23.67
N PHE A 14 -57.61 -6.65 -23.67
CA PHE A 14 -58.30 -7.62 -22.82
C PHE A 14 -58.87 -8.74 -23.68
N TYR A 15 -58.47 -9.97 -23.37
CA TYR A 15 -58.93 -11.17 -24.06
C TYR A 15 -60.41 -11.45 -23.75
N GLN A 16 -61.24 -11.59 -24.79
CA GLN A 16 -62.60 -12.11 -24.69
C GLN A 16 -62.67 -13.52 -25.29
N PRO A 17 -63.60 -14.36 -24.83
CA PRO A 17 -63.89 -15.65 -25.50
C PRO A 17 -64.35 -15.49 -26.96
N GLU A 18 -64.86 -14.32 -27.35
CA GLU A 18 -65.43 -14.02 -28.68
C GLU A 18 -64.56 -13.09 -29.55
N GLY A 19 -63.34 -12.73 -29.10
CA GLY A 19 -62.39 -11.91 -29.88
C GLY A 19 -61.47 -11.01 -29.03
N GLU A 20 -60.60 -10.25 -29.70
CA GLU A 20 -59.80 -9.19 -29.07
C GLU A 20 -60.60 -7.88 -29.05
N SER A 21 -60.95 -7.36 -27.87
CA SER A 21 -61.44 -5.99 -27.75
C SER A 21 -60.32 -5.10 -27.22
N LYS A 22 -60.03 -4.04 -27.97
CA LYS A 22 -59.01 -3.05 -27.60
C LYS A 22 -59.66 -1.93 -26.81
N LEU A 23 -59.18 -1.67 -25.59
CA LEU A 23 -59.53 -0.49 -24.84
C LEU A 23 -58.33 0.46 -24.89
N GLN A 24 -58.52 1.63 -25.49
CA GLN A 24 -57.55 2.71 -25.35
C GLN A 24 -57.61 3.24 -23.93
N VAL A 25 -56.46 3.33 -23.26
CA VAL A 25 -56.37 3.76 -21.88
C VAL A 25 -55.30 4.83 -21.74
N TYR A 26 -55.43 5.64 -20.69
CA TYR A 26 -54.37 6.57 -20.31
C TYR A 26 -53.43 5.86 -19.33
N LEU A 27 -52.13 5.85 -19.64
CA LEU A 27 -51.09 5.33 -18.76
C LEU A 27 -50.25 6.51 -18.28
N GLU A 28 -50.22 6.71 -16.96
CA GLU A 28 -49.44 7.77 -16.32
C GLU A 28 -49.12 7.34 -14.89
N ASP A 29 -47.94 7.70 -14.37
CA ASP A 29 -47.49 7.37 -13.00
C ASP A 29 -47.54 5.86 -12.68
N GLU A 30 -47.18 5.00 -13.65
CA GLU A 30 -47.26 3.54 -13.55
C GLU A 30 -48.66 2.98 -13.23
N THR A 31 -49.71 3.79 -13.41
CA THR A 31 -51.10 3.39 -13.20
C THR A 31 -51.97 3.61 -14.45
N VAL A 32 -53.11 2.94 -14.46
CA VAL A 32 -54.09 2.98 -15.56
C VAL A 32 -55.21 3.92 -15.16
N TRP A 33 -55.58 4.83 -16.05
CA TRP A 33 -56.68 5.76 -15.84
C TRP A 33 -57.81 5.49 -16.83
N LEU A 34 -59.03 5.34 -16.31
CA LEU A 34 -60.25 5.11 -17.09
C LEU A 34 -61.35 6.11 -16.75
N THR A 35 -62.15 6.47 -17.74
CA THR A 35 -63.44 7.14 -17.58
C THR A 35 -64.53 6.15 -17.13
N ILE A 36 -65.66 6.66 -16.63
CA ILE A 36 -66.85 5.83 -16.33
C ILE A 36 -67.32 5.06 -17.57
N ASP A 37 -67.16 5.66 -18.75
CA ASP A 37 -67.59 5.08 -20.02
C ASP A 37 -66.72 3.88 -20.38
N GLN A 38 -65.39 4.04 -20.29
CA GLN A 38 -64.46 2.94 -20.49
C GLN A 38 -64.62 1.83 -19.45
N MET A 39 -64.92 2.16 -18.18
CA MET A 39 -65.24 1.15 -17.15
C MET A 39 -66.57 0.44 -17.41
N SER A 40 -67.56 1.15 -17.96
CA SER A 40 -68.85 0.58 -18.37
C SER A 40 -68.66 -0.44 -19.47
N ASP A 41 -67.84 -0.10 -20.47
CA ASP A 41 -67.46 -1.00 -21.55
C ASP A 41 -66.64 -2.17 -21.02
N LEU A 42 -65.65 -1.92 -20.15
CA LEU A 42 -64.79 -2.95 -19.56
C LEU A 42 -65.60 -3.99 -18.78
N PHE A 43 -66.54 -3.59 -17.92
CA PHE A 43 -67.28 -4.51 -17.05
C PHE A 43 -68.65 -4.94 -17.59
N LEU A 44 -69.07 -4.46 -18.77
CA LEU A 44 -70.40 -4.63 -19.36
C LEU A 44 -71.52 -4.25 -18.39
N LYS A 45 -71.47 -3.01 -17.91
CA LYS A 45 -72.49 -2.42 -17.04
C LYS A 45 -72.85 -1.02 -17.49
N SER A 46 -74.01 -0.55 -17.05
CA SER A 46 -74.43 0.82 -17.35
C SER A 46 -73.56 1.82 -16.59
N ARG A 47 -73.39 3.01 -17.17
CA ARG A 47 -72.68 4.14 -16.54
C ARG A 47 -73.21 4.44 -15.15
N SER A 48 -74.53 4.37 -14.96
CA SER A 48 -75.18 4.62 -13.66
C SER A 48 -74.72 3.64 -12.59
N THR A 49 -74.60 2.35 -12.92
CA THR A 49 -74.12 1.32 -11.98
C THR A 49 -72.65 1.53 -11.62
N ILE A 50 -71.80 1.85 -12.60
CA ILE A 50 -70.39 2.16 -12.33
C ILE A 50 -70.26 3.39 -11.43
N ASN A 51 -70.99 4.46 -11.74
CA ASN A 51 -70.99 5.68 -10.95
C ASN A 51 -71.48 5.45 -9.51
N GLU A 52 -72.51 4.62 -9.32
CA GLU A 52 -73.00 4.23 -8.00
C GLU A 52 -71.89 3.55 -7.18
N HIS A 53 -71.17 2.59 -7.77
CA HIS A 53 -70.07 1.91 -7.08
C HIS A 53 -68.93 2.85 -6.70
N ILE A 54 -68.57 3.80 -7.57
CA ILE A 54 -67.55 4.82 -7.29
C ILE A 54 -67.98 5.72 -6.12
N LEU A 55 -69.21 6.22 -6.15
CA LEU A 55 -69.75 7.07 -5.08
C LEU A 55 -69.82 6.32 -3.75
N ASN A 56 -70.18 5.04 -3.77
CA ASN A 56 -70.18 4.20 -2.57
C ASN A 56 -68.76 4.00 -2.03
N ALA A 57 -67.76 3.74 -2.88
CA ALA A 57 -66.36 3.61 -2.45
C ALA A 57 -65.85 4.88 -1.74
N PHE A 58 -66.22 6.07 -2.24
CA PHE A 58 -65.90 7.34 -1.58
C PHE A 58 -66.67 7.54 -0.28
N LYS A 59 -67.97 7.23 -0.27
CA LYS A 59 -68.83 7.36 0.92
C LYS A 59 -68.37 6.44 2.06
N GLU A 60 -67.95 5.23 1.72
CA GLU A 60 -67.43 4.23 2.64
C GLU A 60 -65.98 4.51 3.06
N LYS A 61 -65.35 5.56 2.50
CA LYS A 61 -63.94 5.93 2.74
C LYS A 61 -62.96 4.80 2.38
N GLU A 62 -63.31 3.94 1.42
CA GLU A 62 -62.37 2.97 0.85
C GLU A 62 -61.28 3.69 0.06
N LEU A 63 -61.66 4.76 -0.64
CA LEU A 63 -60.77 5.53 -1.51
C LEU A 63 -60.87 7.03 -1.20
N ASP A 64 -59.74 7.72 -1.20
CA ASP A 64 -59.70 9.18 -1.12
C ASP A 64 -59.81 9.79 -2.53
N LYS A 65 -60.89 10.53 -2.75
CA LYS A 65 -61.20 11.18 -4.03
C LYS A 65 -60.08 12.08 -4.55
N SER A 66 -59.28 12.68 -3.68
CA SER A 66 -58.19 13.59 -4.08
C SER A 66 -56.99 12.85 -4.71
N GLU A 67 -56.80 11.57 -4.39
CA GLU A 67 -55.69 10.74 -4.88
C GLU A 67 -56.06 9.97 -6.14
N VAL A 68 -57.32 9.51 -6.22
CA VAL A 68 -57.73 8.53 -7.23
C VAL A 68 -58.56 9.08 -8.40
N MET A 69 -58.90 10.37 -8.39
CA MET A 69 -59.72 11.02 -9.43
C MET A 69 -59.04 12.26 -10.00
N ARG A 70 -58.92 12.33 -11.32
CA ARG A 70 -58.43 13.52 -12.05
C ARG A 70 -59.51 14.02 -13.02
N LYS A 71 -59.39 15.29 -13.43
CA LYS A 71 -60.24 15.91 -14.45
C LYS A 71 -59.43 16.11 -15.72
N ILE A 72 -59.92 15.58 -16.84
CA ILE A 72 -59.39 15.85 -18.18
C ILE A 72 -60.27 16.89 -18.89
N GLY A 73 -59.64 17.68 -19.77
CA GLY A 73 -60.19 18.91 -20.36
C GLY A 73 -61.54 18.78 -21.05
N ASN A 74 -62.13 19.94 -21.35
CA ASN A 74 -63.36 20.07 -22.14
C ASN A 74 -63.11 19.52 -23.56
N SER A 75 -63.93 18.59 -24.03
CA SER A 75 -63.92 18.24 -25.46
C SER A 75 -64.45 19.42 -26.26
N ASP A 76 -64.14 19.51 -27.56
CA ASP A 76 -64.69 20.54 -28.47
C ASP A 76 -66.24 20.60 -28.46
N PHE A 77 -66.89 19.56 -27.93
CA PHE A 77 -68.34 19.40 -27.84
C PHE A 77 -68.91 19.46 -26.41
N SER A 78 -68.09 19.62 -25.36
CA SER A 78 -68.55 19.62 -23.96
C SER A 78 -67.88 20.70 -23.13
N THR A 79 -68.69 21.57 -22.52
CA THR A 79 -68.25 22.66 -21.63
C THR A 79 -67.87 22.19 -20.22
N LYS A 80 -67.98 20.89 -19.91
CA LYS A 80 -67.67 20.31 -18.60
C LYS A 80 -66.48 19.33 -18.69
N PRO A 81 -65.52 19.40 -17.75
CA PRO A 81 -64.39 18.49 -17.71
C PRO A 81 -64.84 17.06 -17.38
N THR A 82 -64.21 16.07 -18.01
CA THR A 82 -64.51 14.65 -17.80
C THR A 82 -63.66 14.09 -16.66
N ASN A 83 -64.26 13.31 -15.76
CA ASN A 83 -63.49 12.67 -14.69
C ASN A 83 -62.87 11.35 -15.18
N ILE A 84 -61.60 11.13 -14.82
CA ILE A 84 -60.88 9.86 -14.96
C ILE A 84 -60.49 9.33 -13.58
N TYR A 85 -60.36 8.01 -13.49
CA TYR A 85 -60.15 7.28 -12.24
C TYR A 85 -59.02 6.28 -12.40
N ASN A 86 -58.14 6.19 -11.40
CA ASN A 86 -56.95 5.34 -11.43
C ASN A 86 -57.28 3.84 -11.23
N LEU A 87 -56.23 3.01 -11.22
CA LEU A 87 -56.33 1.57 -11.03
C LEU A 87 -57.05 1.15 -9.74
N ASP A 88 -56.93 1.91 -8.64
CA ASP A 88 -57.56 1.56 -7.37
C ASP A 88 -59.09 1.62 -7.44
N VAL A 89 -59.62 2.63 -8.14
CA VAL A 89 -61.06 2.73 -8.43
C VAL A 89 -61.51 1.59 -9.33
N ILE A 90 -60.72 1.27 -10.35
CA ILE A 90 -61.01 0.19 -11.30
C ILE A 90 -61.07 -1.16 -10.57
N ILE A 91 -60.14 -1.40 -9.65
CA ILE A 91 -60.12 -2.58 -8.78
C ILE A 91 -61.37 -2.59 -7.89
N SER A 92 -61.63 -1.52 -7.14
CA SER A 92 -62.79 -1.43 -6.24
C SER A 92 -64.11 -1.71 -6.97
N VAL A 93 -64.32 -1.06 -8.12
CA VAL A 93 -65.49 -1.29 -8.99
C VAL A 93 -65.51 -2.72 -9.51
N GLY A 94 -64.39 -3.26 -10.01
CA GLY A 94 -64.30 -4.62 -10.54
C GLY A 94 -64.64 -5.69 -9.50
N TYR A 95 -64.35 -5.45 -8.23
CA TYR A 95 -64.75 -6.34 -7.13
C TYR A 95 -66.24 -6.21 -6.79
N ARG A 96 -66.84 -5.02 -6.91
CA ARG A 96 -68.25 -4.74 -6.56
C ARG A 96 -69.25 -5.10 -7.68
N VAL A 97 -68.81 -5.10 -8.94
CA VAL A 97 -69.70 -5.37 -10.09
C VAL A 97 -70.09 -6.85 -10.20
N LYS A 98 -71.40 -7.10 -10.31
CA LYS A 98 -71.97 -8.42 -10.61
C LYS A 98 -72.10 -8.64 -12.13
N SER A 99 -71.00 -9.03 -12.78
CA SER A 99 -70.97 -9.45 -14.19
C SER A 99 -70.01 -10.61 -14.43
N VAL A 100 -70.13 -11.29 -15.57
CA VAL A 100 -69.16 -12.31 -16.00
C VAL A 100 -67.76 -11.70 -16.11
N ARG A 101 -67.66 -10.48 -16.65
CA ARG A 101 -66.40 -9.73 -16.73
C ARG A 101 -65.84 -9.35 -15.37
N GLY A 102 -66.68 -8.92 -14.42
CA GLY A 102 -66.25 -8.70 -13.03
C GLY A 102 -65.70 -9.98 -12.39
N THR A 103 -66.31 -11.13 -12.68
CA THR A 103 -65.80 -12.44 -12.19
C THR A 103 -64.46 -12.81 -12.82
N GLN A 104 -64.28 -12.58 -14.12
CA GLN A 104 -63.00 -12.79 -14.81
C GLN A 104 -61.91 -11.86 -14.25
N PHE A 105 -62.23 -10.59 -14.07
CA PHE A 105 -61.34 -9.59 -13.48
C PHE A 105 -60.88 -10.01 -12.08
N ARG A 106 -61.80 -10.42 -11.20
CA ARG A 106 -61.46 -10.90 -9.84
C ARG A 106 -60.57 -12.15 -9.86
N ARG A 107 -60.82 -13.09 -10.78
CA ARG A 107 -59.97 -14.29 -10.94
C ARG A 107 -58.55 -13.91 -11.38
N TRP A 108 -58.44 -13.02 -12.36
CA TRP A 108 -57.17 -12.50 -12.84
C TRP A 108 -56.41 -11.75 -11.73
N ALA A 109 -57.06 -10.79 -11.06
CA ALA A 109 -56.46 -10.01 -9.98
C ALA A 109 -55.95 -10.89 -8.83
N ASN A 110 -56.74 -11.89 -8.42
CA ASN A 110 -56.31 -12.86 -7.41
C ASN A 110 -55.13 -13.72 -7.87
N GLN A 111 -55.06 -14.09 -9.15
CA GLN A 111 -53.93 -14.86 -9.69
C GLN A 111 -52.65 -14.02 -9.67
N VAL A 112 -52.71 -12.76 -10.13
CA VAL A 112 -51.59 -11.82 -10.08
C VAL A 112 -51.11 -11.65 -8.64
N LEU A 113 -52.02 -11.39 -7.70
CA LEU A 113 -51.67 -11.25 -6.27
C LEU A 113 -50.98 -12.50 -5.73
N LYS A 114 -51.51 -13.70 -6.01
CA LYS A 114 -50.90 -14.97 -5.59
C LYS A 114 -49.50 -15.15 -6.16
N ASP A 115 -49.33 -14.89 -7.46
CA ASP A 115 -48.03 -15.03 -8.12
C ASP A 115 -47.00 -14.06 -7.53
N HIS A 116 -47.38 -12.81 -7.25
CA HIS A 116 -46.51 -11.84 -6.60
C HIS A 116 -46.15 -12.23 -5.16
N LEU A 117 -47.10 -12.72 -4.36
CA LEU A 117 -46.84 -13.19 -3.00
C LEU A 117 -45.91 -14.41 -2.97
N LEU A 118 -46.14 -15.39 -3.85
CA LEU A 118 -45.31 -16.59 -3.94
C LEU A 118 -43.89 -16.28 -4.44
N ARG A 119 -43.77 -15.44 -5.47
CA ARG A 119 -42.46 -14.96 -5.95
C ARG A 119 -41.75 -14.17 -4.85
N GLY A 120 -42.44 -13.27 -4.17
CA GLY A 120 -41.91 -12.51 -3.04
C GLY A 120 -41.37 -13.42 -1.93
N ALA A 121 -42.13 -14.45 -1.53
CA ALA A 121 -41.69 -15.41 -0.53
C ALA A 121 -40.43 -16.18 -0.98
N SER A 122 -40.40 -16.65 -2.24
CA SER A 122 -39.24 -17.37 -2.79
C SER A 122 -37.98 -16.50 -2.88
N VAL A 123 -38.15 -15.23 -3.26
CA VAL A 123 -37.07 -14.24 -3.36
C VAL A 123 -36.55 -13.90 -1.96
N ASN A 124 -37.45 -13.68 -1.00
CA ASN A 124 -37.07 -13.41 0.40
C ASN A 124 -36.29 -14.58 1.01
N GLN A 125 -36.75 -15.82 0.80
CA GLN A 125 -36.01 -17.02 1.26
C GLN A 125 -34.61 -17.09 0.62
N ARG A 126 -34.48 -16.78 -0.67
CA ARG A 126 -33.18 -16.74 -1.34
C ARG A 126 -32.28 -15.64 -0.78
N PHE A 127 -32.82 -14.47 -0.44
CA PHE A 127 -32.07 -13.39 0.20
C PHE A 127 -31.54 -13.81 1.56
N MET A 128 -32.38 -14.36 2.43
CA MET A 128 -31.98 -14.87 3.76
C MET A 128 -30.83 -15.88 3.66
N LEU A 129 -30.93 -16.86 2.76
CA LEU A 129 -29.87 -17.86 2.53
C LEU A 129 -28.57 -17.23 2.01
N THR A 130 -28.68 -16.15 1.22
CA THR A 130 -27.53 -15.45 0.68
C THR A 130 -26.85 -14.63 1.77
N GLU A 131 -27.62 -13.93 2.62
CA GLU A 131 -27.10 -13.20 3.78
C GLU A 131 -26.36 -14.14 4.75
N GLU A 132 -26.97 -15.27 5.14
CA GLU A 132 -26.32 -16.26 6.00
C GLU A 132 -25.00 -16.78 5.41
N ARG A 133 -24.93 -16.95 4.08
CA ARG A 133 -23.71 -17.37 3.39
C ARG A 133 -22.65 -16.28 3.41
N VAL A 134 -23.03 -15.03 3.18
CA VAL A 134 -22.12 -13.87 3.22
C VAL A 134 -21.54 -13.72 4.62
N ASP A 135 -22.37 -13.77 5.65
CA ASP A 135 -21.91 -13.67 7.05
C ASP A 135 -20.91 -14.77 7.39
N ARG A 136 -21.19 -16.02 6.98
CA ARG A 136 -20.25 -17.12 7.19
C ARG A 136 -18.92 -16.90 6.47
N GLN A 137 -18.94 -16.34 5.26
CA GLN A 137 -17.71 -16.02 4.52
C GLN A 137 -16.92 -14.91 5.20
N LEU A 138 -17.59 -13.86 5.69
CA LEU A 138 -16.97 -12.77 6.41
C LEU A 138 -16.26 -13.26 7.68
N ILE A 139 -16.93 -14.08 8.50
CA ILE A 139 -16.34 -14.67 9.71
C ILE A 139 -15.08 -15.51 9.37
N ASN A 140 -15.11 -16.26 8.26
CA ASN A 140 -13.95 -17.04 7.84
C ASN A 140 -12.80 -16.17 7.32
N HIS A 141 -13.11 -15.06 6.64
CA HIS A 141 -12.10 -14.11 6.20
C HIS A 141 -11.45 -13.36 7.37
N GLU A 142 -12.24 -12.95 8.36
CA GLU A 142 -11.75 -12.32 9.60
C GLU A 142 -10.74 -13.23 10.31
N LYS A 143 -11.08 -14.51 10.52
CA LYS A 143 -10.13 -15.50 11.09
C LYS A 143 -8.84 -15.64 10.30
N ARG A 144 -8.92 -15.62 8.95
CA ARG A 144 -7.73 -15.69 8.09
C ARG A 144 -6.86 -14.44 8.19
N LEU A 145 -7.45 -13.26 8.39
CA LEU A 145 -6.70 -12.02 8.60
C LEU A 145 -5.94 -12.08 9.94
N ASP A 146 -6.59 -12.52 11.02
CA ASP A 146 -5.92 -12.71 12.31
C ASP A 146 -4.73 -13.70 12.23
N GLU A 147 -4.90 -14.81 11.50
CA GLU A 147 -3.82 -15.77 11.24
C GLU A 147 -2.66 -15.17 10.41
N LEU A 148 -2.95 -14.27 9.46
CA LEU A 148 -1.92 -13.60 8.67
C LEU A 148 -1.18 -12.55 9.50
N ASP A 149 -1.87 -11.77 10.32
CA ASP A 149 -1.28 -10.75 11.18
C ASP A 149 -0.34 -11.37 12.21
N SER A 150 -0.74 -12.49 12.83
CA SER A 150 0.14 -13.24 13.76
C SER A 150 1.41 -13.76 13.07
N LYS A 151 1.31 -14.32 11.85
CA LYS A 151 2.48 -14.71 11.04
C LYS A 151 3.33 -13.51 10.63
N GLY A 152 2.72 -12.38 10.31
CA GLY A 152 3.40 -11.12 10.01
C GLY A 152 4.24 -10.62 11.18
N MET A 153 3.69 -10.67 12.39
CA MET A 153 4.41 -10.29 13.61
C MET A 153 5.59 -11.24 13.88
N GLU A 154 5.41 -12.55 13.72
CA GLU A 154 6.48 -13.54 13.90
C GLU A 154 7.63 -13.34 12.90
N THR A 155 7.30 -13.09 11.63
CA THR A 155 8.29 -12.83 10.58
C THR A 155 9.04 -11.52 10.80
N SER A 156 8.37 -10.44 11.19
CA SER A 156 9.00 -9.16 11.56
C SER A 156 9.97 -9.34 12.73
N THR A 157 9.58 -10.10 13.76
CA THR A 157 10.45 -10.42 14.89
C THR A 157 11.69 -11.19 14.46
N ARG A 158 11.54 -12.20 13.59
CA ARG A 158 12.68 -12.94 13.02
C ARG A 158 13.61 -12.04 12.20
N LEU A 159 13.07 -11.17 11.34
CA LEU A 159 13.87 -10.22 10.56
C LEU A 159 14.70 -9.31 11.46
N ALA A 160 14.10 -8.73 12.50
CA ALA A 160 14.82 -7.90 13.46
C ALA A 160 15.96 -8.67 14.18
N THR A 161 15.76 -9.96 14.47
CA THR A 161 16.84 -10.79 15.05
C THR A 161 17.97 -11.07 14.06
N LEU A 162 17.64 -11.32 12.79
CA LEU A 162 18.63 -11.54 11.73
C LEU A 162 19.43 -10.28 11.43
N GLU A 163 18.78 -9.12 11.36
CA GLU A 163 19.46 -7.83 11.19
C GLU A 163 20.50 -7.58 12.28
N LYS A 164 20.15 -7.84 13.54
CA LYS A 164 21.10 -7.73 14.66
C LYS A 164 22.29 -8.68 14.52
N GLN A 165 22.06 -9.91 14.06
CA GLN A 165 23.14 -10.87 13.82
C GLN A 165 24.05 -10.39 12.67
N VAL A 166 23.48 -9.90 11.57
CA VAL A 166 24.24 -9.37 10.43
C VAL A 166 25.10 -8.18 10.85
N ASP A 167 24.54 -7.21 11.58
CA ASP A 167 25.29 -6.03 12.05
C ASP A 167 26.48 -6.43 12.95
N PHE A 168 26.29 -7.44 13.82
CA PHE A 168 27.36 -8.01 14.62
C PHE A 168 28.49 -8.62 13.76
N PHE A 169 28.15 -9.43 12.76
CA PHE A 169 29.14 -10.09 11.90
C PHE A 169 29.88 -9.11 10.98
N VAL A 170 29.20 -8.08 10.46
CA VAL A 170 29.84 -7.06 9.62
C VAL A 170 30.86 -6.25 10.43
N LYS A 171 30.51 -5.84 11.66
CA LYS A 171 31.42 -5.10 12.55
C LYS A 171 32.60 -5.94 13.02
N ALA A 172 32.46 -7.25 13.18
CA ALA A 172 33.55 -8.13 13.61
C ALA A 172 34.64 -8.36 12.56
N ASN A 173 34.34 -8.18 11.26
CA ASN A 173 35.25 -8.48 10.15
C ASN A 173 35.86 -7.25 9.46
N LEU A 174 35.43 -6.05 9.84
CA LEU A 174 36.03 -4.79 9.36
C LEU A 174 37.14 -4.36 10.34
N PRO A 175 38.30 -3.89 9.86
CA PRO A 175 39.27 -3.26 10.75
C PRO A 175 38.61 -2.09 11.47
N PRO A 176 38.81 -1.94 12.80
CA PRO A 176 38.08 -0.96 13.58
C PRO A 176 38.34 0.46 13.05
N SER A 177 37.30 1.25 12.88
CA SER A 177 37.38 2.62 12.34
C SER A 177 37.87 3.65 13.37
N GLU A 178 37.74 3.34 14.64
CA GLU A 178 38.19 4.15 15.77
C GLU A 178 38.32 3.29 17.02
N GLY A 179 39.16 3.71 17.98
CA GLY A 179 39.29 2.99 19.24
C GLY A 179 40.46 3.46 20.11
N ILE A 180 40.57 2.80 21.27
CA ILE A 180 41.64 3.01 22.24
C ILE A 180 42.33 1.68 22.51
N LEU A 181 43.64 1.65 22.30
CA LEU A 181 44.50 0.55 22.71
C LEU A 181 44.93 0.79 24.17
N ASN A 182 44.66 -0.18 25.04
CA ASN A 182 44.95 -0.09 26.47
C ASN A 182 46.47 -0.04 26.73
N ALA A 183 46.87 0.69 27.77
CA ALA A 183 48.27 0.66 28.22
C ALA A 183 48.65 -0.75 28.70
N LYS A 184 49.95 -1.09 28.60
CA LYS A 184 50.51 -2.42 28.97
C LYS A 184 49.94 -3.60 28.19
N SER A 185 49.32 -3.37 27.02
CA SER A 185 48.81 -4.38 26.10
C SER A 185 49.61 -4.41 24.79
N TRP A 186 50.95 -4.46 24.89
CA TRP A 186 51.83 -4.40 23.71
C TRP A 186 51.48 -5.46 22.65
N TRP A 187 51.14 -6.69 23.05
CA TRP A 187 50.69 -7.72 22.12
C TRP A 187 49.42 -7.33 21.35
N SER A 188 48.40 -6.78 22.02
CA SER A 188 47.17 -6.32 21.38
C SER A 188 47.44 -5.17 20.42
N GLY A 189 48.31 -4.22 20.79
CA GLY A 189 48.72 -3.13 19.91
C GLY A 189 49.49 -3.60 18.68
N TYR A 190 50.40 -4.56 18.86
CA TYR A 190 51.15 -5.19 17.78
C TYR A 190 50.26 -6.02 16.85
N GLU A 191 49.30 -6.76 17.41
CA GLU A 191 48.33 -7.55 16.65
C GLU A 191 47.39 -6.67 15.84
N PHE A 192 46.90 -5.56 16.41
CA PHE A 192 46.16 -4.53 15.69
C PHE A 192 46.93 -4.02 14.47
N ALA A 193 48.21 -3.65 14.64
CA ALA A 193 49.04 -3.19 13.54
C ALA A 193 49.27 -4.30 12.49
N CYS A 194 49.45 -5.55 12.91
CA CYS A 194 49.55 -6.70 12.00
C CYS A 194 48.27 -6.91 11.19
N GLN A 195 47.09 -6.74 11.82
CA GLN A 195 45.80 -6.86 11.15
C GLN A 195 45.64 -5.79 10.06
N LEU A 196 45.97 -4.54 10.34
CA LEU A 196 45.96 -3.46 9.35
C LEU A 196 46.89 -3.77 8.17
N VAL A 197 48.15 -4.13 8.44
CA VAL A 197 49.12 -4.47 7.40
C VAL A 197 48.66 -5.65 6.52
N ARG A 198 48.04 -6.67 7.12
CA ARG A 198 47.53 -7.84 6.39
C ARG A 198 46.25 -7.57 5.61
N SER A 199 45.46 -6.59 6.04
CA SER A 199 44.21 -6.20 5.37
C SER A 199 44.41 -5.44 4.06
N ALA A 200 45.60 -4.85 3.84
CA ALA A 200 45.94 -4.15 2.60
C ALA A 200 45.88 -5.09 1.39
N LYS A 201 45.25 -4.63 0.29
CA LYS A 201 45.11 -5.39 -0.96
C LYS A 201 46.01 -4.89 -2.06
N GLU A 202 46.33 -3.60 -2.06
CA GLU A 202 47.10 -2.92 -3.10
C GLU A 202 48.36 -2.27 -2.53
N GLU A 203 48.23 -1.52 -1.43
CA GLU A 203 49.32 -0.76 -0.86
C GLU A 203 49.19 -0.57 0.66
N ILE A 204 50.34 -0.62 1.35
CA ILE A 204 50.47 -0.27 2.76
C ILE A 204 51.55 0.81 2.90
N ILE A 205 51.20 1.93 3.53
CA ILE A 205 52.14 3.02 3.81
C ILE A 205 52.14 3.28 5.31
N VAL A 206 53.31 3.24 5.93
CA VAL A 206 53.49 3.66 7.32
C VAL A 206 54.31 4.93 7.34
N ILE A 207 53.76 5.96 7.98
CA ILE A 207 54.44 7.23 8.24
C ILE A 207 54.67 7.29 9.74
N ASP A 208 55.92 7.15 10.17
CA ASP A 208 56.29 7.22 11.57
C ASP A 208 57.68 7.85 11.71
N PRO A 209 57.78 9.08 12.27
CA PRO A 209 59.07 9.77 12.41
C PRO A 209 60.13 8.98 13.18
N PHE A 210 59.71 8.03 14.02
CA PHE A 210 60.57 7.21 14.86
C PHE A 210 60.55 5.72 14.45
N ALA A 211 60.21 5.42 13.20
CA ALA A 211 60.20 4.03 12.71
C ALA A 211 61.59 3.40 12.80
N ASP A 212 61.63 2.17 13.33
CA ASP A 212 62.81 1.33 13.49
C ASP A 212 62.67 0.00 12.71
N ASP A 213 63.55 -0.96 13.00
CA ASP A 213 63.53 -2.30 12.41
C ASP A 213 62.27 -3.11 12.75
N VAL A 214 61.61 -2.80 13.88
CA VAL A 214 60.34 -3.41 14.27
C VAL A 214 59.24 -2.97 13.30
N VAL A 215 59.17 -1.69 12.95
CA VAL A 215 58.19 -1.16 11.99
C VAL A 215 58.43 -1.74 10.60
N LEU A 216 59.69 -1.82 10.15
CA LEU A 216 60.04 -2.47 8.88
C LEU A 216 59.56 -3.93 8.85
N SER A 217 59.89 -4.69 9.90
CA SER A 217 59.50 -6.10 10.03
C SER A 217 58.00 -6.30 10.10
N LEU A 218 57.27 -5.37 10.73
CA LEU A 218 55.82 -5.35 10.78
C LEU A 218 55.24 -5.20 9.37
N VAL A 219 55.68 -4.20 8.61
CA VAL A 219 55.17 -3.90 7.25
C VAL A 219 55.51 -5.01 6.26
N ALA A 220 56.64 -5.70 6.44
CA ALA A 220 56.99 -6.87 5.62
C ALA A 220 56.02 -8.07 5.77
N LYS A 221 55.15 -8.08 6.79
CA LYS A 221 54.10 -9.12 6.97
C LYS A 221 52.89 -8.94 6.06
N LYS A 222 52.90 -7.97 5.16
CA LYS A 222 51.85 -7.75 4.16
C LYS A 222 51.61 -8.96 3.26
N SER A 223 50.45 -8.98 2.61
CA SER A 223 50.09 -9.97 1.62
C SER A 223 51.00 -9.90 0.38
N ALA A 224 51.16 -11.03 -0.33
CA ALA A 224 51.92 -11.08 -1.57
C ALA A 224 51.29 -10.16 -2.63
N GLY A 225 52.11 -9.41 -3.38
CA GLY A 225 51.65 -8.46 -4.41
C GLY A 225 51.32 -7.05 -3.91
N VAL A 226 51.19 -6.83 -2.60
CA VAL A 226 50.94 -5.51 -2.01
C VAL A 226 52.22 -4.66 -2.02
N ASN A 227 52.14 -3.38 -2.37
CA ASN A 227 53.27 -2.44 -2.27
C ASN A 227 53.47 -1.96 -0.83
N ALA A 228 54.70 -1.87 -0.34
CA ALA A 228 54.99 -1.38 1.01
C ALA A 228 55.94 -0.19 1.03
N PHE A 229 55.57 0.84 1.79
CA PHE A 229 56.39 2.01 2.05
C PHE A 229 56.44 2.31 3.54
N VAL A 230 57.65 2.60 4.04
CA VAL A 230 57.85 3.13 5.39
C VAL A 230 58.54 4.47 5.27
N TYR A 231 57.94 5.51 5.82
CA TYR A 231 58.47 6.86 5.87
C TYR A 231 58.94 7.16 7.30
N SER A 232 60.23 7.45 7.47
CA SER A 232 60.85 7.70 8.78
C SER A 232 61.66 8.99 8.81
N GLY A 233 61.67 9.65 9.97
CA GLY A 233 62.40 10.91 10.20
C GLY A 233 63.88 10.73 10.47
N HIS A 234 64.31 9.51 10.80
CA HIS A 234 65.67 9.21 11.23
C HIS A 234 66.25 8.02 10.46
N VAL A 235 66.32 8.14 9.13
CA VAL A 235 66.90 7.09 8.27
C VAL A 235 68.43 7.09 8.38
N ASN A 236 68.95 6.31 9.33
CA ASN A 236 70.37 6.09 9.51
C ASN A 236 70.88 4.87 8.71
N ARG A 237 72.21 4.69 8.67
CA ARG A 237 72.85 3.57 7.96
C ARG A 237 72.33 2.20 8.43
N HIS A 238 72.13 2.03 9.74
CA HIS A 238 71.65 0.78 10.31
C HIS A 238 70.24 0.42 9.83
N LEU A 239 69.34 1.40 9.76
CA LEU A 239 67.97 1.19 9.30
C LEU A 239 67.92 0.85 7.79
N ARG A 240 68.79 1.46 6.97
CA ARG A 240 68.95 1.07 5.56
C ARG A 240 69.50 -0.34 5.40
N GLU A 241 70.51 -0.71 6.19
CA GLU A 241 71.03 -2.09 6.18
C GLU A 241 69.97 -3.10 6.62
N ALA A 242 69.08 -2.72 7.56
CA ALA A 242 67.95 -3.54 7.98
C ALA A 242 66.89 -3.72 6.87
N GLU A 243 66.56 -2.65 6.14
CA GLU A 243 65.69 -2.70 4.95
C GLU A 243 66.27 -3.66 3.90
N GLU A 244 67.55 -3.53 3.55
CA GLU A 244 68.20 -4.41 2.57
C GLU A 244 68.17 -5.87 3.01
N ARG A 245 68.45 -6.14 4.28
CA ARG A 245 68.40 -7.51 4.84
C ARG A 245 66.99 -8.08 4.77
N LEU A 246 65.97 -7.29 5.09
CA LEU A 246 64.57 -7.71 5.06
C LEU A 246 64.11 -8.02 3.63
N ASN A 247 64.48 -7.18 2.68
CA ASN A 247 64.13 -7.33 1.26
C ASN A 247 64.79 -8.54 0.58
N ARG A 248 65.86 -9.11 1.16
CA ARG A 248 66.42 -10.39 0.71
C ARG A 248 65.55 -11.58 1.12
N GLN A 249 64.76 -11.45 2.18
CA GLN A 249 63.99 -12.54 2.80
C GLN A 249 62.49 -12.45 2.51
N PHE A 250 61.96 -11.25 2.29
CA PHE A 250 60.53 -10.98 2.11
C PHE A 250 60.27 -10.05 0.92
N PRO A 251 59.04 -10.02 0.36
CA PRO A 251 58.65 -9.09 -0.69
C PRO A 251 58.93 -7.63 -0.30
N THR A 252 59.47 -6.86 -1.24
CA THR A 252 60.14 -5.56 -0.98
C THR A 252 59.30 -4.54 -0.20
N VAL A 253 59.88 -4.03 0.89
CA VAL A 253 59.49 -2.81 1.62
C VAL A 253 60.44 -1.68 1.21
N LYS A 254 59.91 -0.51 0.87
CA LYS A 254 60.71 0.66 0.49
C LYS A 254 60.75 1.68 1.64
N LEU A 255 61.95 1.96 2.15
CA LEU A 255 62.18 2.98 3.17
C LEU A 255 62.40 4.35 2.50
N LYS A 256 61.69 5.36 2.99
CA LYS A 256 61.77 6.74 2.53
C LYS A 256 62.07 7.66 3.72
N ASP A 257 62.84 8.70 3.44
CA ASP A 257 63.15 9.75 4.39
C ASP A 257 62.03 10.81 4.38
N ILE A 258 61.66 11.30 5.56
CA ILE A 258 60.74 12.43 5.73
C ILE A 258 61.32 13.42 6.73
N GLN A 259 60.95 14.68 6.59
CA GLN A 259 61.28 15.70 7.60
C GLN A 259 60.04 16.53 7.95
N ASN A 260 60.05 17.13 9.14
CA ASN A 260 59.00 18.01 9.63
C ASN A 260 57.59 17.38 9.70
N VAL A 261 57.50 16.06 9.87
CA VAL A 261 56.25 15.35 10.16
C VAL A 261 56.34 14.84 11.59
N HIS A 262 55.36 15.17 12.42
CA HIS A 262 55.28 14.67 13.79
C HIS A 262 54.33 13.50 13.91
N ASP A 263 53.18 13.54 13.24
CA ASP A 263 52.11 12.57 13.47
C ASP A 263 52.37 11.24 12.75
N ARG A 264 51.73 10.18 13.24
CA ARG A 264 51.89 8.83 12.73
C ARG A 264 50.65 8.40 11.99
N PHE A 265 50.87 7.83 10.82
CA PHE A 265 49.81 7.35 9.96
C PHE A 265 50.08 5.93 9.48
N ILE A 266 49.04 5.12 9.45
CA ILE A 266 49.03 3.86 8.72
C ILE A 266 47.99 4.02 7.62
N ILE A 267 48.39 3.89 6.36
CA ILE A 267 47.51 4.00 5.21
C ILE A 267 47.35 2.62 4.60
N VAL A 268 46.14 2.10 4.65
CA VAL A 268 45.76 0.79 4.09
C VAL A 268 44.93 1.06 2.84
N ASP A 269 45.52 0.79 1.67
CA ASP A 269 44.96 1.12 0.36
C ASP A 269 44.61 2.61 0.25
N GLU A 270 43.34 2.99 0.41
CA GLU A 270 42.89 4.40 0.42
C GLU A 270 42.50 4.92 1.82
N THR A 271 42.51 4.04 2.83
CA THR A 271 42.07 4.36 4.20
C THR A 271 43.22 4.88 5.03
N VAL A 272 43.09 6.09 5.58
CA VAL A 272 44.11 6.75 6.41
C VAL A 272 43.79 6.56 7.89
N TYR A 273 44.63 5.85 8.62
CA TYR A 273 44.56 5.74 10.08
C TYR A 273 45.55 6.71 10.72
N HIS A 274 45.07 7.56 11.63
CA HIS A 274 45.90 8.34 12.53
C HIS A 274 46.17 7.55 13.82
N ILE A 275 47.44 7.47 14.22
CA ILE A 275 47.87 6.73 15.40
C ILE A 275 48.53 7.70 16.39
N GLY A 276 48.01 7.74 17.62
CA GLY A 276 48.49 8.67 18.66
C GLY A 276 49.85 8.33 19.26
N SER A 277 50.53 7.28 18.82
CA SER A 277 51.86 6.88 19.26
C SER A 277 52.67 6.28 18.11
N SER A 278 53.99 6.17 18.29
CA SER A 278 54.83 5.47 17.32
C SER A 278 54.41 4.02 17.18
N ILE A 279 54.50 3.48 15.96
CA ILE A 279 53.95 2.17 15.61
C ILE A 279 54.68 1.05 16.38
N ASN A 280 55.96 1.23 16.69
CA ASN A 280 56.77 0.35 17.55
C ASN A 280 56.42 0.43 19.06
N GLU A 281 55.59 1.39 19.47
CA GLU A 281 55.15 1.59 20.86
C GLU A 281 53.68 1.24 21.11
N LEU A 282 52.94 0.80 20.08
CA LEU A 282 51.52 0.46 20.21
C LEU A 282 51.28 -0.51 21.38
N GLY A 283 50.33 -0.16 22.25
CA GLY A 283 49.97 -0.94 23.42
C GLY A 283 50.94 -0.83 24.61
N LYS A 284 52.10 -0.16 24.51
CA LYS A 284 52.94 0.15 25.68
C LYS A 284 52.25 1.18 26.57
N LYS A 285 51.73 2.24 25.97
CA LYS A 285 50.92 3.30 26.60
C LYS A 285 49.53 3.36 25.97
N LEU A 286 48.60 4.02 26.66
CA LEU A 286 47.25 4.27 26.16
C LEU A 286 47.35 5.03 24.82
N THR A 287 46.84 4.46 23.75
CA THR A 287 46.95 5.02 22.40
C THR A 287 45.58 5.08 21.76
N ALA A 288 45.14 6.27 21.35
CA ALA A 288 43.97 6.43 20.51
C ALA A 288 44.34 6.24 19.03
N PHE A 289 43.44 5.65 18.25
CA PHE A 289 43.53 5.62 16.81
C PHE A 289 42.17 5.95 16.18
N SER A 290 42.19 6.52 14.98
CA SER A 290 40.98 6.83 14.21
C SER A 290 41.26 6.85 12.71
N VAL A 291 40.24 6.52 11.93
CA VAL A 291 40.25 6.72 10.48
C VAL A 291 39.95 8.20 10.17
N LEU A 292 40.81 8.82 9.35
CA LEU A 292 40.65 10.20 8.91
C LEU A 292 39.84 10.25 7.62
N ASN A 293 38.54 10.54 7.74
CA ASN A 293 37.64 10.62 6.58
C ASN A 293 37.70 11.98 5.84
N PHE A 294 38.43 12.97 6.35
CA PHE A 294 38.49 14.33 5.79
C PHE A 294 39.72 14.60 4.92
N VAL A 295 40.66 13.65 4.83
CA VAL A 295 41.87 13.76 3.99
C VAL A 295 42.02 12.49 3.18
N SER A 296 42.21 12.63 1.87
CA SER A 296 42.56 11.49 1.01
C SER A 296 44.04 11.14 1.14
N LYS A 297 44.39 9.88 0.86
CA LYS A 297 45.79 9.42 0.81
C LYS A 297 46.69 10.32 -0.04
N GLN A 298 46.22 10.72 -1.23
CA GLN A 298 46.99 11.55 -2.15
C GLN A 298 47.30 12.92 -1.53
N GLN A 299 46.28 13.58 -0.97
CA GLN A 299 46.44 14.86 -0.28
C GLN A 299 47.40 14.75 0.92
N LEU A 300 47.29 13.68 1.72
CA LEU A 300 48.19 13.48 2.86
C LEU A 300 49.64 13.28 2.40
N LEU A 301 49.88 12.48 1.37
CA LEU A 301 51.23 12.24 0.83
C LEU A 301 51.83 13.51 0.23
N GLU A 302 51.02 14.35 -0.44
CA GLU A 302 51.44 15.66 -0.92
C GLU A 302 51.85 16.58 0.23
N MET A 303 51.05 16.65 1.31
CA MET A 303 51.37 17.44 2.50
C MET A 303 52.68 16.97 3.16
N VAL A 304 52.87 15.66 3.28
CA VAL A 304 54.10 15.05 3.84
C VAL A 304 55.31 15.36 2.96
N SER A 305 55.15 15.30 1.64
CA SER A 305 56.22 15.65 0.69
C SER A 305 56.58 17.13 0.75
N GLN A 306 55.59 18.03 0.83
CA GLN A 306 55.81 19.47 0.97
C GLN A 306 56.52 19.83 2.29
N ALA A 307 56.13 19.17 3.39
CA ALA A 307 56.77 19.36 4.70
C ALA A 307 58.25 18.92 4.68
N SER A 308 58.55 17.85 3.96
CA SER A 308 59.91 17.30 3.81
C SER A 308 60.78 18.09 2.81
N GLY A 309 60.17 18.79 1.84
CA GLY A 309 60.85 19.54 0.78
C GLY A 309 61.33 20.94 1.17
N LYS A 310 60.87 21.50 2.29
CA LYS A 310 61.36 22.79 2.80
C LYS A 310 62.72 22.61 3.49
N LYS A 311 63.81 22.63 2.71
CA LYS A 311 65.12 23.04 3.22
C LYS A 311 65.04 24.51 3.66
N ASN A 312 64.93 24.76 4.96
CA ASN A 312 65.23 26.09 5.49
C ASN A 312 66.74 26.32 5.31
N GLY A 313 67.08 27.40 4.62
CA GLY A 313 68.42 27.99 4.65
C GLY A 313 68.74 28.64 5.99
#